data_AF-A0A938P1Q5-F1
#
_entry.id   AF-A0A938P1Q5-F1
#
_cell.length_a   1.000
_cell.length_b   1.000
_cell.length_c   1.000
_cell.angle_alpha   90.00
_cell.angle_beta   90.00
_cell.angle_gamma   90.00
#
_symmetry.space_group_name_H-M   'P 1'
#
loop_
_entity.id
_entity.type
_entity.pdbx_description
1 polymer ?
#
loop_
_entity_poly.entity_id
_entity_poly.type
_entity_poly.pdbx_seq_one_letter_code
_entity_poly.pdbx_strand_id
1 'polypeptide(L)' 'MKSVSDTTVVVAMSGGVDSSVTAALLAEQGYRVVGITMKTYDFDEVGGNVTNETSCCGLGAMNDARTAAAKIGI' A
#
# COMPACT_ATOMS: atom_id res chain seq x y z
N MET A 1 -22.12 -17.95 2.39
CA MET A 1 -20.90 -17.16 2.71
C MET A 1 -20.03 -17.19 1.47
N LYS A 2 -19.39 -16.09 1.05
CA LYS A 2 -18.50 -16.10 -0.11
C LYS A 2 -17.27 -16.97 0.19
N SER A 3 -16.73 -17.64 -0.83
CA SER A 3 -15.43 -18.30 -0.70
C SER A 3 -14.33 -17.25 -0.52
N VAL A 4 -13.19 -17.67 0.03
CA VAL A 4 -12.04 -16.78 0.24
C VAL A 4 -11.54 -16.22 -1.10
N SER A 5 -11.45 -17.05 -2.13
CA SER A 5 -11.02 -16.64 -3.48
C SER A 5 -11.99 -15.69 -4.18
N ASP A 6 -13.29 -15.78 -3.89
CA ASP A 6 -14.31 -14.85 -4.43
C ASP A 6 -14.40 -13.53 -3.64
N THR A 7 -13.65 -13.42 -2.54
CA THR A 7 -13.64 -12.23 -1.70
C THR A 7 -12.47 -11.33 -2.11
N THR A 8 -12.83 -10.12 -2.53
CA THR A 8 -11.83 -9.09 -2.89
C THR A 8 -11.51 -8.25 -1.69
N VAL A 9 -10.22 -8.10 -1.38
CA VAL A 9 -9.75 -7.26 -0.28
C VAL A 9 -8.87 -6.16 -0.84
N VAL A 10 -9.27 -4.92 -0.58
CA VAL A 10 -8.49 -3.75 -0.99
C VAL A 10 -7.64 -3.32 0.20
N VAL A 11 -6.31 -3.32 0.04
CA VAL A 11 -5.37 -2.95 1.09
C VAL A 11 -4.75 -1.60 0.76
N ALA A 12 -4.89 -0.64 1.67
CA ALA A 12 -4.17 0.62 1.59
C ALA A 12 -2.68 0.39 1.89
N MET A 13 -1.83 0.49 0.88
CA MET A 13 -0.39 0.28 0.93
C MET A 13 0.33 1.62 0.96
N SER A 14 0.92 1.94 2.11
CA SER A 14 1.70 3.15 2.34
C SER A 14 3.16 3.04 1.89
N GLY A 15 3.60 1.84 1.49
CA GLY A 15 5.03 1.52 1.32
C GLY A 15 5.71 1.06 2.61
N GLY A 16 5.02 1.17 3.74
CA GLY A 16 5.48 0.64 5.02
C GLY A 16 5.34 -0.88 5.16
N VAL A 17 6.05 -1.44 6.13
CA VAL A 17 6.08 -2.88 6.41
C VAL A 17 4.71 -3.44 6.82
N ASP A 18 3.96 -2.74 7.67
CA ASP A 18 2.69 -3.25 8.21
C ASP A 18 1.65 -3.51 7.11
N SER A 19 1.50 -2.55 6.20
CA SER A 19 0.59 -2.69 5.05
C SER A 19 1.05 -3.76 4.06
N SER A 20 2.36 -3.90 3.88
CA SER A 20 2.95 -4.91 2.99
C SER A 20 2.77 -6.32 3.53
N VAL A 21 3.00 -6.53 4.83
CA VAL A 21 2.78 -7.83 5.49
C VAL A 21 1.30 -8.18 5.52
N THR A 22 0.43 -7.20 5.79
CA THR A 22 -1.03 -7.39 5.71
C THR A 22 -1.46 -7.90 4.33
N ALA A 23 -0.98 -7.26 3.26
CA ALA A 23 -1.28 -7.66 1.90
C ALA A 23 -0.75 -9.07 1.57
N ALA A 24 0.48 -9.39 2.00
CA ALA A 24 1.09 -10.70 1.80
C ALA A 24 0.31 -11.82 2.51
N LEU A 25 -0.07 -11.63 3.77
CA LEU A 25 -0.82 -12.63 4.54
C LEU A 25 -2.20 -12.89 3.94
N LEU A 26 -2.89 -11.85 3.45
CA LEU A 26 -4.19 -12.01 2.77
C LEU A 26 -4.03 -12.74 1.42
N ALA A 27 -2.97 -12.45 0.67
CA ALA A 27 -2.68 -13.16 -0.57
C ALA A 27 -2.34 -14.63 -0.31
N GLU A 28 -1.53 -14.94 0.71
CA GLU A 28 -1.23 -16.31 1.14
C GLU A 28 -2.47 -17.09 1.59
N GLN A 29 -3.44 -16.40 2.21
CA GLN A 29 -4.73 -16.99 2.58
C GLN A 29 -5.65 -17.25 1.37
N GLY A 30 -5.29 -16.77 0.17
CA GLY A 30 -6.03 -17.01 -1.07
C GLY A 30 -7.08 -15.96 -1.42
N TYR A 31 -7.07 -14.79 -0.76
CA TYR A 31 -7.96 -13.68 -1.13
C TYR A 31 -7.51 -13.06 -2.46
N ARG A 32 -8.47 -12.48 -3.20
CA ARG A 32 -8.15 -11.58 -4.32
C ARG A 32 -7.77 -10.21 -3.78
N VAL A 33 -6.49 -10.00 -3.51
CA VAL A 33 -5.99 -8.75 -2.93
C VAL A 33 -5.73 -7.71 -4.03
N VAL A 34 -6.07 -6.45 -3.74
CA VAL A 34 -5.74 -5.28 -4.57
C VAL A 34 -5.04 -4.26 -3.69
N GLY A 35 -3.77 -3.98 -3.96
CA GLY A 35 -3.02 -2.92 -3.30
C GLY A 35 -3.40 -1.55 -3.85
N ILE A 36 -3.70 -0.57 -2.98
CA ILE A 36 -3.91 0.82 -3.37
C ILE A 36 -2.97 1.74 -2.60
N THR A 37 -2.36 2.69 -3.28
CA THR A 37 -1.62 3.79 -2.63
C THR A 37 -2.38 5.07 -2.86
N MET A 38 -2.60 5.84 -1.80
CA MET A 38 -3.35 7.09 -1.86
C MET A 38 -2.43 8.24 -1.45
N LYS A 39 -2.41 9.29 -2.27
CA LYS A 39 -1.88 10.60 -1.90
C LYS A 39 -3.06 11.44 -1.44
N THR A 40 -3.15 11.67 -0.12
CA THR A 40 -4.32 12.33 0.49
C THR A 40 -4.13 13.83 0.69
N TYR A 41 -2.91 14.33 0.60
CA TYR A 41 -2.58 15.76 0.71
C TYR A 41 -1.27 16.05 -0.01
N ASP A 42 -1.10 17.32 -0.41
CA ASP A 42 0.17 17.87 -0.84
C ASP A 42 0.93 18.42 0.36
N PHE A 43 2.22 18.09 0.47
CA PHE A 43 3.05 18.53 1.60
C PHE A 43 3.18 20.06 1.68
N ASP A 44 3.19 20.72 0.52
CA ASP A 44 3.19 22.18 0.40
C ASP A 44 1.96 22.81 1.06
N GLU A 45 0.83 22.11 1.07
CA GLU A 45 -0.44 22.64 1.60
C GLU A 45 -0.59 22.48 3.11
N VAL A 46 0.11 21.52 3.72
CA VAL A 46 -0.03 21.20 5.16
C VAL A 46 1.15 21.67 6.03
N GLY A 47 2.04 22.49 5.47
CA GLY A 47 3.22 23.01 6.18
C GLY A 47 4.27 21.92 6.47
N GLY A 48 4.28 20.86 5.67
CA GLY A 48 5.26 19.78 5.77
C GLY A 48 6.64 20.23 5.30
N ASN A 49 7.68 19.54 5.77
CA ASN A 49 9.03 19.83 5.31
C ASN A 49 9.24 19.32 3.88
N VAL A 50 9.18 20.23 2.91
CA VAL A 50 9.36 19.97 1.47
C VAL A 50 10.72 19.36 1.12
N THR A 51 11.72 19.47 1.99
CA THR A 51 13.06 18.92 1.74
C THR A 51 13.22 17.48 2.22
N ASN A 52 12.26 16.95 2.97
CA ASN A 52 12.28 15.58 3.49
C ASN A 52 11.19 14.73 2.82
N GLU A 53 11.53 14.13 1.67
CA GLU A 53 10.67 13.17 0.95
C GLU A 53 10.52 11.81 1.65
N THR A 54 11.06 11.64 2.86
CA THR A 54 10.99 10.42 3.69
C THR A 54 9.62 10.15 4.32
N SER A 55 8.59 10.84 3.86
CA SER A 55 7.23 10.76 4.39
C SER A 55 6.37 9.73 3.65
N CYS A 56 5.32 9.27 4.32
CA CYS A 56 4.33 8.29 3.83
C CYS A 56 3.68 8.68 2.48
N CYS A 57 3.69 9.96 2.10
CA CYS A 57 3.08 10.46 0.86
C CYS A 57 4.12 10.93 -0.18
N GLY A 58 5.41 10.64 0.03
CA GLY A 58 6.48 10.92 -0.92
C GLY A 58 6.52 9.91 -2.08
N LEU A 59 7.20 10.28 -3.18
CA LEU A 59 7.38 9.39 -4.34
C LEU A 59 8.12 8.10 -3.97
N GLY A 60 9.06 8.16 -3.03
CA GLY A 60 9.76 6.98 -2.52
C GLY A 60 8.80 5.95 -1.93
N ALA A 61 7.93 6.37 -1.01
CA ALA A 61 6.94 5.51 -0.36
C ALA A 61 5.96 4.87 -1.37
N MET A 62 5.54 5.60 -2.40
CA MET A 62 4.70 5.06 -3.47
C MET A 62 5.43 3.98 -4.29
N ASN A 63 6.72 4.19 -4.59
CA ASN A 63 7.55 3.20 -5.29
C ASN A 63 7.84 1.98 -4.42
N ASP A 64 7.99 2.15 -3.11
CA ASP A 64 8.13 1.05 -2.15
C ASP A 64 6.86 0.21 -2.11
N ALA A 65 5.67 0.84 -2.05
CA ALA A 65 4.38 0.17 -2.12
C ALA A 65 4.24 -0.64 -3.43
N ARG A 66 4.59 -0.03 -4.57
CA ARG A 66 4.59 -0.70 -5.89
C ARG A 66 5.53 -1.90 -5.91
N THR A 67 6.73 -1.76 -5.36
CA THR A 67 7.74 -2.82 -5.34
C THR A 67 7.31 -3.98 -4.43
N ALA A 68 6.71 -3.66 -3.29
CA ALA A 68 6.15 -4.66 -2.38
C ALA A 68 4.99 -5.44 -3.03
N ALA A 69 4.03 -4.73 -3.65
CA ALA A 69 2.92 -5.36 -4.37
C ALA A 69 3.41 -6.29 -5.48
N ALA A 70 4.37 -5.84 -6.29
CA ALA A 70 4.97 -6.64 -7.37
C ALA A 70 5.68 -7.91 -6.85
N LYS A 71 6.32 -7.85 -5.68
CA LYS A 71 6.95 -9.02 -5.04
C LYS A 71 5.93 -10.02 -4.49
N ILE A 72 4.79 -9.53 -3.99
CA ILE A 72 3.69 -10.35 -3.48
C ILE A 72 2.88 -10.97 -4.63
N GLY A 73 2.85 -10.31 -5.79
CA GLY A 73 2.09 -10.76 -6.96
C GLY A 73 0.64 -10.28 -6.98
N ILE A 74 0.40 -9.09 -6.43
CA ILE A 74 -0.92 -8.42 -6.35
C ILE A 74 -0.94 -7.08 -7.08
#